data_AF-A0A922IFY7-F1
#
_entry.id   AF-A0A922IFY7-F1
#
_cell.length_a   1.000
_cell.length_b   1.000
_cell.length_c   1.000
_cell.angle_alpha   90.00
_cell.angle_beta   90.00
_cell.angle_gamma   90.00
#
_symmetry.space_group_name_H-M   'P 1'
#
loop_
_entity.id
_entity.type
_entity.pdbx_description
1 polymer ?
#
loop_
_entity_poly.entity_id
_entity_poly.type
_entity_poly.pdbx_seq_one_letter_code
_entity_poly.pdbx_strand_id
1 'polypeptide(L)'
;MNAYCFTYLFTINYLVVSVIEQMTDARQSYSIAIKNICQSFKESVEKVESIKKDSDTNNNNEILYNFWHVFIEKFQNEAELHENVIQETKAKVVTPLQCIVKHRRQQISRLKAFRTSTDYTLKECAEKVNELQSNYAEMYRIHREILQTKAIKDLLNAHNSYVLQLHMTNAMKAYYHKFVLPQLMQVS
;
A
#
# COMPACT_ATOMS: atom_id res chain seq x y z
N MET A 1 -12.54 16.04 1.76
CA MET A 1 -11.16 15.69 1.38
C MET A 1 -11.20 14.29 0.78
N ASN A 2 -10.85 14.19 -0.50
CA ASN A 2 -11.41 13.21 -1.45
C ASN A 2 -10.76 11.83 -1.39
N ALA A 3 -11.55 10.75 -1.51
CA ALA A 3 -11.09 9.37 -1.70
C ALA A 3 -10.09 9.22 -2.87
N TYR A 4 -10.16 10.13 -3.85
CA TYR A 4 -9.23 10.27 -4.96
C TYR A 4 -7.80 10.62 -4.55
N CYS A 5 -7.61 11.39 -3.47
CA CYS A 5 -6.28 11.75 -2.97
C CYS A 5 -5.57 10.52 -2.39
N PHE A 6 -6.34 9.61 -1.77
CA PHE A 6 -5.82 8.41 -1.11
C PHE A 6 -5.41 7.31 -2.09
N THR A 7 -6.22 7.06 -3.12
CA THR A 7 -5.84 6.16 -4.22
C THR A 7 -4.65 6.70 -4.99
N TYR A 8 -4.58 8.01 -5.22
CA TYR A 8 -3.46 8.64 -5.93
C TYR A 8 -2.14 8.52 -5.16
N LEU A 9 -2.13 8.83 -3.87
CA LEU A 9 -0.94 8.66 -3.01
C LEU A 9 -0.50 7.19 -2.92
N PHE A 10 -1.44 6.24 -2.82
CA PHE A 10 -1.10 4.82 -2.81
C PHE A 10 -0.46 4.37 -4.12
N THR A 11 -1.03 4.77 -5.27
CA THR A 11 -0.48 4.48 -6.59
C THR A 11 0.92 5.07 -6.78
N ILE A 12 1.15 6.31 -6.31
CA ILE A 12 2.47 6.94 -6.36
C ILE A 12 3.48 6.15 -5.53
N ASN A 13 3.15 5.76 -4.30
CA ASN A 13 4.09 5.03 -3.45
C ASN A 13 4.44 3.66 -4.05
N TYR A 14 3.47 2.96 -4.64
CA TYR A 14 3.72 1.70 -5.33
C TYR A 14 4.60 1.89 -6.58
N LEU A 15 4.32 2.93 -7.37
CA LEU A 15 5.10 3.28 -8.54
C LEU A 15 6.55 3.61 -8.17
N VAL A 16 6.77 4.39 -7.11
CA VAL A 16 8.10 4.74 -6.61
C VAL A 16 8.88 3.50 -6.20
N VAL A 17 8.27 2.57 -5.46
CA VAL A 17 8.93 1.29 -5.11
C VAL A 17 9.33 0.52 -6.36
N SER A 18 8.42 0.40 -7.34
CA SER A 18 8.70 -0.32 -8.59
C SER A 18 9.82 0.33 -9.40
N VAL A 19 9.86 1.66 -9.48
CA VAL A 19 10.93 2.38 -10.18
C VAL A 19 12.27 2.17 -9.47
N ILE A 20 12.31 2.23 -8.14
CA ILE A 20 13.55 2.00 -7.38
C ILE A 20 14.05 0.57 -7.54
N GLU A 21 13.16 -0.42 -7.55
CA GLU A 21 13.50 -1.83 -7.83
C GLU A 21 14.14 -1.97 -9.22
N GLN A 22 13.51 -1.42 -10.25
CA GLN A 22 14.05 -1.44 -11.63
C GLN A 22 15.42 -0.74 -11.72
N MET A 23 15.60 0.41 -11.06
CA MET A 23 16.90 1.10 -11.01
C MET A 23 17.97 0.25 -10.29
N THR A 24 17.56 -0.47 -9.25
CA THR A 24 18.46 -1.33 -8.48
C THR A 24 18.88 -2.56 -9.29
N ASP A 25 17.95 -3.17 -10.03
CA ASP A 25 18.22 -4.29 -10.93
C ASP A 25 19.14 -3.88 -12.08
N ALA A 26 18.92 -2.71 -12.68
CA ALA A 26 19.79 -2.18 -13.72
C ALA A 26 21.23 -1.95 -13.20
N ARG A 27 21.38 -1.40 -11.98
CA ARG A 27 22.70 -1.26 -11.34
C ARG A 27 23.34 -2.62 -11.04
N GLN A 28 22.56 -3.61 -10.64
CA GLN A 28 23.04 -4.97 -10.40
C GLN A 28 23.62 -5.58 -11.67
N SER A 29 22.89 -5.48 -12.80
CA SER A 29 23.36 -5.95 -14.10
C SER A 29 24.64 -5.25 -14.54
N TYR A 30 24.75 -3.94 -14.32
CA TYR A 30 25.96 -3.18 -14.61
C TYR A 30 27.17 -3.63 -13.77
N SER A 31 27.00 -3.77 -12.45
CA SER A 31 28.07 -4.24 -11.55
C SER A 31 28.56 -5.65 -11.94
N ILE A 32 27.63 -6.56 -12.26
CA ILE A 32 27.96 -7.92 -12.73
C ILE A 32 28.75 -7.88 -14.04
N ALA A 33 28.33 -7.06 -15.01
CA ALA A 33 29.01 -6.93 -16.29
C ALA A 33 30.46 -6.45 -16.12
N ILE A 34 30.70 -5.44 -15.27
CA ILE A 34 32.05 -4.96 -14.97
C ILE A 34 32.89 -6.03 -14.30
N LYS A 35 32.35 -6.73 -13.30
CA LYS A 35 33.06 -7.82 -12.61
C LYS A 35 33.51 -8.90 -13.58
N ASN A 36 32.62 -9.29 -14.51
CA ASN A 36 32.94 -10.29 -15.53
C ASN A 36 34.04 -9.82 -16.49
N ILE A 37 33.97 -8.57 -16.97
CA ILE A 37 35.01 -7.98 -17.84
C ILE A 37 36.36 -7.96 -17.11
N CYS A 38 36.38 -7.50 -15.86
CA CYS A 38 37.60 -7.46 -15.06
C CYS A 38 38.18 -8.86 -14.85
N GLN A 39 37.34 -9.85 -14.59
CA GLN A 39 37.75 -11.25 -14.40
C GLN A 39 38.33 -11.84 -15.68
N SER A 40 37.64 -11.70 -16.82
CA SER A 40 38.14 -12.17 -18.12
C SER A 40 39.46 -11.51 -18.51
N PHE A 41 39.62 -10.22 -18.20
CA PHE A 41 40.88 -9.52 -18.44
C PHE A 41 42.01 -10.04 -17.57
N LYS A 42 41.79 -10.25 -16.26
CA LYS A 42 42.78 -10.85 -15.35
C LYS A 42 43.24 -12.23 -15.84
N GLU A 43 42.29 -13.10 -16.19
CA GLU A 43 42.60 -14.44 -16.73
C GLU A 43 43.40 -14.38 -18.04
N SER A 44 43.14 -13.38 -18.87
CA SER A 44 43.87 -13.18 -20.13
C SER A 44 45.30 -12.70 -19.89
N VAL A 45 45.49 -11.80 -18.91
CA VAL A 45 46.81 -11.30 -18.52
C VAL A 45 47.64 -12.42 -17.87
N GLU A 46 47.09 -13.19 -16.94
CA GLU A 46 47.78 -14.33 -16.29
C GLU A 46 48.21 -15.41 -17.30
N LYS A 47 47.37 -15.67 -18.32
CA LYS A 47 47.72 -16.57 -19.43
C LYS A 47 48.89 -16.04 -20.25
N VAL A 48 48.96 -14.74 -20.52
CA VAL A 48 50.08 -14.14 -21.27
C VAL A 48 51.36 -14.08 -20.42
N GLU A 49 51.23 -13.91 -19.11
CA GLU A 49 52.35 -13.89 -18.17
C GLU A 49 53.02 -15.26 -18.01
N SER A 50 52.22 -16.34 -17.99
CA SER A 50 52.77 -17.71 -17.96
C SER A 50 53.56 -18.07 -19.23
N ILE A 51 53.31 -17.38 -20.35
CA ILE A 51 54.04 -17.54 -21.62
C ILE A 51 55.35 -16.71 -21.66
N LYS A 52 55.45 -15.61 -20.89
CA LYS A 52 56.57 -14.65 -20.95
C LYS A 52 57.70 -14.89 -19.94
N LYS A 53 57.61 -15.89 -19.06
CA LYS A 53 58.69 -16.24 -18.11
C LYS A 53 60.00 -16.68 -18.77
N ASP A 54 60.05 -16.82 -20.09
CA ASP A 54 61.21 -17.26 -20.86
C ASP A 54 62.03 -16.14 -21.53
N SER A 55 61.67 -14.85 -21.41
CA SER A 55 62.43 -13.78 -22.08
C SER A 55 62.64 -12.54 -21.23
N ASP A 56 63.91 -12.24 -20.94
CA ASP A 56 64.39 -10.98 -20.36
C ASP A 56 64.02 -9.78 -21.25
N THR A 57 62.97 -9.03 -20.91
CA THR A 57 62.71 -7.72 -21.53
C THR A 57 61.94 -6.77 -20.60
N ASN A 58 62.70 -5.87 -19.96
CA ASN A 58 62.59 -4.40 -20.10
C ASN A 58 61.45 -3.65 -19.36
N ASN A 59 61.87 -2.63 -18.59
CA ASN A 59 61.15 -1.71 -17.68
C ASN A 59 59.80 -1.13 -18.22
N ASN A 60 59.66 -0.98 -19.54
CA ASN A 60 58.42 -0.49 -20.16
C ASN A 60 57.24 -1.50 -20.05
N ASN A 61 57.52 -2.81 -20.02
CA ASN A 61 56.49 -3.82 -19.82
C ASN A 61 55.92 -3.78 -18.40
N GLU A 62 56.76 -3.42 -17.41
CA GLU A 62 56.37 -3.27 -16.01
C GLU A 62 55.47 -2.05 -15.80
N ILE A 63 55.79 -0.92 -16.45
CA ILE A 63 54.94 0.29 -16.44
C ILE A 63 53.57 -0.01 -17.06
N LEU A 64 53.53 -0.69 -18.21
CA LEU A 64 52.28 -1.05 -18.87
C LEU A 64 51.44 -1.98 -17.99
N TYR A 65 52.08 -2.99 -17.38
CA TYR A 65 51.45 -3.95 -16.48
C TYR A 65 50.87 -3.26 -15.23
N ASN A 66 51.61 -2.32 -14.64
CA ASN A 66 51.12 -1.51 -13.52
C ASN A 66 49.91 -0.65 -13.93
N PHE A 67 49.94 -0.03 -15.12
CA PHE A 67 48.80 0.73 -15.63
C PHE A 67 47.55 -0.16 -15.79
N TRP A 68 47.71 -1.37 -16.33
CA TRP A 68 46.63 -2.34 -16.47
C TRP A 68 46.07 -2.80 -15.11
N HIS A 69 46.93 -3.06 -14.13
CA HIS A 69 46.50 -3.41 -12.77
C HIS A 69 45.68 -2.29 -12.13
N VAL A 70 46.20 -1.06 -12.15
CA VAL A 70 45.48 0.11 -11.60
C VAL A 70 44.14 0.31 -12.33
N PHE A 71 44.10 0.15 -13.65
CA PHE A 71 42.87 0.24 -14.43
C PHE A 71 41.83 -0.79 -13.97
N ILE A 72 42.21 -2.06 -13.85
CA ILE A 72 41.31 -3.13 -13.41
C ILE A 72 40.87 -2.94 -11.96
N GLU A 73 41.78 -2.56 -11.07
CA GLU A 73 41.47 -2.27 -9.67
C GLU A 73 40.42 -1.16 -9.56
N LYS A 74 40.54 -0.07 -10.36
CA LYS A 74 39.55 1.01 -10.39
C LYS A 74 38.16 0.54 -10.78
N PHE A 75 38.04 -0.29 -11.83
CA PHE A 75 36.75 -0.82 -12.25
C PHE A 75 36.18 -1.85 -11.26
N GLN A 76 37.02 -2.63 -10.59
CA GLN A 76 36.57 -3.54 -9.53
C GLN A 76 36.02 -2.78 -8.33
N ASN A 77 36.72 -1.73 -7.89
CA ASN A 77 36.28 -0.85 -6.82
C ASN A 77 34.96 -0.15 -7.17
N GLU A 78 34.80 0.31 -8.42
CA GLU A 78 33.54 0.90 -8.90
C GLU A 78 32.39 -0.13 -8.86
N ALA A 79 32.63 -1.36 -9.31
CA ALA A 79 31.61 -2.41 -9.27
C ALA A 79 31.19 -2.78 -7.83
N GLU A 80 32.13 -2.73 -6.88
CA GLU A 80 31.85 -2.93 -5.45
C GLU A 80 31.07 -1.76 -4.85
N LEU A 81 31.42 -0.52 -5.22
CA LEU A 81 30.66 0.66 -4.82
C LEU A 81 29.19 0.57 -5.29
N HIS A 82 28.97 0.15 -6.53
CA HIS A 82 27.62 -0.09 -7.05
C HIS A 82 26.85 -1.14 -6.25
N GLU A 83 27.50 -2.23 -5.85
CA GLU A 83 26.89 -3.27 -5.01
C GLU A 83 26.50 -2.69 -3.64
N ASN A 84 27.39 -1.94 -3.00
CA ASN A 84 27.12 -1.30 -1.71
C ASN A 84 25.92 -0.35 -1.80
N VAL A 85 25.84 0.48 -2.85
CA VAL A 85 24.70 1.38 -3.09
C VAL A 85 23.41 0.60 -3.28
N ILE A 86 23.44 -0.54 -3.99
CA ILE A 86 22.27 -1.43 -4.16
C ILE A 86 21.80 -1.95 -2.80
N GLN A 87 22.71 -2.50 -2.00
CA GLN A 87 22.39 -3.08 -0.69
C GLN A 87 21.81 -2.02 0.25
N GLU A 88 22.43 -0.83 0.30
CA GLU A 88 21.92 0.28 1.11
C GLU A 88 20.56 0.77 0.62
N THR A 89 20.35 0.90 -0.69
CA THR A 89 19.07 1.35 -1.26
C THR A 89 17.96 0.34 -0.93
N LYS A 90 18.24 -0.96 -1.05
CA LYS A 90 17.29 -2.01 -0.66
C LYS A 90 16.92 -1.90 0.82
N ALA A 91 17.92 -1.85 1.70
CA ALA A 91 17.71 -1.86 3.15
C ALA A 91 17.07 -0.56 3.68
N LYS A 92 17.51 0.61 3.20
CA LYS A 92 17.11 1.92 3.74
C LYS A 92 15.88 2.51 3.04
N VAL A 93 15.58 2.10 1.81
CA VAL A 93 14.51 2.72 1.00
C VAL A 93 13.45 1.71 0.59
N VAL A 94 13.82 0.64 -0.13
CA VAL A 94 12.85 -0.32 -0.69
C VAL A 94 12.08 -1.04 0.42
N THR A 95 12.77 -1.69 1.35
CA THR A 95 12.13 -2.48 2.41
C THR A 95 11.22 -1.62 3.31
N PRO A 96 11.65 -0.43 3.79
CA PRO A 96 10.77 0.44 4.56
C PRO A 96 9.53 0.91 3.78
N LEU A 97 9.70 1.32 2.52
CA LEU A 97 8.58 1.74 1.68
C LEU A 97 7.58 0.61 1.41
N GLN A 98 8.07 -0.60 1.12
CA GLN A 98 7.22 -1.79 0.97
C GLN A 98 6.41 -2.06 2.24
N CYS A 99 7.03 -1.93 3.42
CA CYS A 99 6.35 -2.07 4.71
C CYS A 99 5.24 -1.02 4.88
N ILE A 100 5.55 0.26 4.61
CA ILE A 100 4.59 1.37 4.68
C ILE A 100 3.41 1.12 3.73
N VAL A 101 3.68 0.74 2.48
CA VAL A 101 2.66 0.45 1.47
C VAL A 101 1.76 -0.72 1.91
N LYS A 102 2.36 -1.81 2.42
CA LYS A 102 1.62 -2.97 2.94
C LYS A 102 0.70 -2.58 4.11
N HIS A 103 1.23 -1.83 5.07
CA HIS A 103 0.47 -1.37 6.22
C HIS A 103 -0.70 -0.45 5.81
N ARG A 104 -0.44 0.54 4.94
CA ARG A 104 -1.48 1.42 4.39
C ARG A 104 -2.55 0.64 3.63
N ARG A 105 -2.17 -0.36 2.83
CA ARG A 105 -3.12 -1.24 2.13
C ARG A 105 -4.06 -1.96 3.11
N GLN A 106 -3.51 -2.50 4.21
CA GLN A 106 -4.31 -3.16 5.23
C GLN A 106 -5.26 -2.18 5.92
N GLN A 107 -4.79 -0.98 6.27
CA GLN A 107 -5.64 0.06 6.86
C GLN A 107 -6.79 0.45 5.92
N ILE A 108 -6.50 0.73 4.65
CA ILE A 108 -7.53 1.05 3.64
C ILE A 108 -8.55 -0.08 3.52
N SER A 109 -8.10 -1.34 3.51
CA SER A 109 -9.00 -2.50 3.44
C SER A 109 -9.96 -2.56 4.63
N ARG A 110 -9.42 -2.40 5.85
CA ARG A 110 -10.23 -2.35 7.09
C ARG A 110 -11.22 -1.19 7.07
N LEU A 111 -10.78 -0.01 6.65
CA LEU A 111 -11.60 1.18 6.54
C LEU A 111 -12.77 0.98 5.56
N LYS A 112 -12.49 0.37 4.39
CA LYS A 112 -13.51 0.03 3.40
C LYS A 112 -14.52 -0.97 3.95
N ALA A 113 -14.05 -2.05 4.58
CA ALA A 113 -14.93 -3.06 5.16
C ALA A 113 -15.85 -2.45 6.25
N PHE A 114 -15.29 -1.65 7.14
CA PHE A 114 -16.04 -0.96 8.18
C PHE A 114 -17.09 0.01 7.60
N ARG A 115 -16.71 0.81 6.59
CA ARG A 115 -17.64 1.70 5.89
C ARG A 115 -18.78 0.91 5.26
N THR A 116 -18.47 -0.12 4.47
CA THR A 116 -19.49 -0.96 3.82
C THR A 116 -20.45 -1.59 4.83
N SER A 117 -19.93 -2.11 5.94
CA SER A 117 -20.75 -2.68 7.02
C SER A 117 -21.66 -1.63 7.64
N THR A 118 -21.15 -0.42 7.88
CA THR A 118 -21.95 0.65 8.50
C THR A 118 -23.03 1.16 7.55
N ASP A 119 -22.70 1.35 6.27
CA ASP A 119 -23.65 1.76 5.23
C ASP A 119 -24.76 0.69 5.07
N TYR A 120 -24.42 -0.60 5.18
CA TYR A 120 -25.39 -1.69 5.19
C TYR A 120 -26.33 -1.64 6.40
N THR A 121 -25.81 -1.54 7.63
CA THR A 121 -26.64 -1.44 8.83
C THR A 121 -27.54 -0.21 8.80
N LEU A 122 -27.03 0.94 8.34
CA LEU A 122 -27.84 2.16 8.20
C LEU A 122 -29.01 1.95 7.21
N LYS A 123 -28.76 1.22 6.12
CA LYS A 123 -29.79 0.85 5.15
C LYS A 123 -30.85 -0.05 5.76
N GLU A 124 -30.47 -1.10 6.48
CA GLU A 124 -31.42 -1.99 7.17
C GLU A 124 -32.26 -1.22 8.19
N CYS A 125 -31.64 -0.33 8.97
CA CYS A 125 -32.35 0.54 9.91
C CYS A 125 -33.35 1.45 9.19
N ALA A 126 -32.99 2.01 8.03
CA ALA A 126 -33.90 2.85 7.24
C ALA A 126 -35.08 2.05 6.66
N GLU A 127 -34.83 0.84 6.17
CA GLU A 127 -35.87 -0.08 5.70
C GLU A 127 -36.83 -0.46 6.84
N LYS A 128 -36.29 -0.71 8.05
CA LYS A 128 -37.10 -1.02 9.23
C LYS A 128 -37.98 0.16 9.68
N VAL A 129 -37.47 1.38 9.57
CA VAL A 129 -38.27 2.60 9.83
C VAL A 129 -39.46 2.67 8.87
N ASN A 130 -39.25 2.39 7.58
CA ASN A 130 -40.33 2.41 6.58
C ASN A 130 -41.38 1.33 6.84
N GLU A 131 -40.95 0.11 7.21
CA GLU A 131 -41.85 -0.99 7.58
C GLU A 131 -42.73 -0.59 8.79
N LEU A 132 -42.12 -0.08 9.85
CA LEU A 132 -42.83 0.32 11.07
C LEU A 132 -43.75 1.53 10.83
N GLN A 133 -43.36 2.46 9.97
CA GLN A 133 -44.18 3.59 9.57
C GLN A 133 -45.44 3.13 8.82
N SER A 134 -45.30 2.19 7.89
CA SER A 134 -46.42 1.58 7.18
C SER A 134 -47.36 0.84 8.13
N ASN A 135 -46.81 0.04 9.05
CA ASN A 135 -47.60 -0.67 10.07
C ASN A 135 -48.36 0.30 11.00
N TYR A 136 -47.71 1.38 11.45
CA TYR A 136 -48.36 2.41 12.25
C TYR A 136 -49.52 3.08 11.49
N ALA A 137 -49.31 3.43 10.21
CA ALA A 137 -50.34 4.03 9.37
C ALA A 137 -51.56 3.10 9.19
N GLU A 138 -51.33 1.79 9.02
CA GLU A 138 -52.41 0.82 8.90
C GLU A 138 -53.18 0.63 10.22
N MET A 139 -52.49 0.53 11.36
CA MET A 139 -53.14 0.46 12.67
C MET A 139 -53.96 1.72 12.97
N TYR A 140 -53.48 2.89 12.53
CA TYR A 140 -54.23 4.14 12.64
C TYR A 140 -55.50 4.13 11.80
N ARG A 141 -55.44 3.60 10.57
CA ARG A 141 -56.61 3.43 9.69
C ARG A 141 -57.65 2.51 10.33
N ILE A 142 -57.23 1.35 10.82
CA ILE A 142 -58.11 0.36 11.48
C ILE A 142 -58.77 0.98 12.72
N HIS A 143 -58.02 1.69 13.56
CA HIS A 143 -58.57 2.34 14.74
C HIS A 143 -59.65 3.38 14.40
N ARG A 144 -59.47 4.12 13.30
CA ARG A 144 -60.45 5.10 12.82
C ARG A 144 -61.76 4.44 12.34
N GLU A 145 -61.66 3.25 11.77
CA GLU A 145 -62.81 2.49 11.26
C GLU A 145 -63.51 1.69 12.37
N ILE A 146 -62.77 1.17 13.34
CA ILE A 146 -63.24 0.30 14.41
C ILE A 146 -62.86 0.95 15.75
N LEU A 147 -63.76 1.78 16.27
CA LEU A 147 -63.65 2.49 17.57
C LEU A 147 -63.74 1.52 18.77
N GLN A 148 -62.82 0.56 18.86
CA GLN A 148 -62.73 -0.43 19.94
C GLN A 148 -61.44 -0.25 20.75
N THR A 149 -61.51 -0.48 22.06
CA THR A 149 -60.40 -0.30 23.01
C THR A 149 -59.16 -1.15 22.68
N LYS A 150 -59.34 -2.33 22.07
CA LYS A 150 -58.22 -3.18 21.62
C LYS A 150 -57.41 -2.52 20.50
N ALA A 151 -58.07 -1.82 19.57
CA ALA A 151 -57.42 -1.11 18.46
C ALA A 151 -56.54 0.06 18.94
N ILE A 152 -56.87 0.67 20.09
CA ILE A 152 -56.05 1.76 20.70
C ILE A 152 -54.71 1.23 21.20
N LYS A 153 -54.71 0.07 21.88
CA LYS A 153 -53.48 -0.53 22.41
C LYS A 153 -52.51 -0.90 21.30
N ASP A 154 -53.01 -1.53 20.24
CA ASP A 154 -52.19 -1.96 19.09
C ASP A 154 -51.64 -0.75 18.31
N LEU A 155 -52.43 0.32 18.17
CA LEU A 155 -51.98 1.60 17.63
C LEU A 155 -50.84 2.22 18.44
N LEU A 156 -50.99 2.32 19.76
CA LEU A 156 -49.95 2.89 20.64
C LEU A 156 -48.65 2.07 20.59
N ASN A 157 -48.75 0.74 20.55
CA ASN A 157 -47.59 -0.13 20.39
C ASN A 157 -46.88 0.06 19.05
N ALA A 158 -47.64 0.17 17.95
CA ALA A 158 -47.09 0.45 16.62
C ALA A 158 -46.42 1.83 16.57
N HIS A 159 -47.05 2.85 17.16
CA HIS A 159 -46.48 4.20 17.29
C HIS A 159 -45.15 4.19 18.06
N ASN A 160 -45.14 3.61 19.25
CA ASN A 160 -43.94 3.54 20.10
C ASN A 160 -42.80 2.81 19.40
N SER A 161 -43.10 1.71 18.70
CA SER A 161 -42.10 0.95 17.95
C SER A 161 -41.51 1.77 16.81
N TYR A 162 -42.36 2.46 16.03
CA TYR A 162 -41.92 3.35 14.95
C TYR A 162 -41.05 4.49 15.47
N VAL A 163 -41.51 5.21 16.49
CA VAL A 163 -40.81 6.36 17.07
C VAL A 163 -39.45 5.93 17.65
N LEU A 164 -39.41 4.81 18.37
CA LEU A 164 -38.17 4.26 18.93
C LEU A 164 -37.15 3.96 17.82
N GLN A 165 -37.56 3.23 16.78
CA GLN A 165 -36.68 2.89 15.67
C GLN A 165 -36.22 4.15 14.92
N LEU A 166 -37.10 5.13 14.72
CA LEU A 166 -36.75 6.41 14.09
C LEU A 166 -35.68 7.16 14.90
N HIS A 167 -35.82 7.23 16.22
CA HIS A 167 -34.82 7.84 17.09
C HIS A 167 -33.49 7.10 17.04
N MET A 168 -33.50 5.75 17.10
CA MET A 168 -32.30 4.94 16.99
C MET A 168 -31.57 5.17 15.66
N THR A 169 -32.30 5.12 14.54
CA THR A 169 -31.72 5.34 13.20
C THR A 169 -31.15 6.75 13.05
N ASN A 170 -31.84 7.77 13.54
CA ASN A 170 -31.36 9.16 13.49
C ASN A 170 -30.13 9.38 14.39
N ALA A 171 -30.12 8.79 15.58
CA ALA A 171 -28.97 8.86 16.49
C ALA A 171 -27.75 8.17 15.86
N MET A 172 -27.93 6.99 15.27
CA MET A 172 -26.87 6.27 14.56
C MET A 172 -26.33 7.06 13.37
N LYS A 173 -27.21 7.66 12.56
CA LYS A 173 -26.82 8.52 11.43
C LYS A 173 -26.03 9.73 11.91
N ALA A 174 -26.48 10.40 12.97
CA ALA A 174 -25.79 11.56 13.54
C ALA A 174 -24.41 11.17 14.10
N TYR A 175 -24.33 10.07 14.83
CA TYR A 175 -23.06 9.55 15.36
C TYR A 175 -22.07 9.22 14.24
N TYR A 176 -22.54 8.55 13.19
CA TYR A 176 -21.72 8.20 12.04
C TYR A 176 -21.13 9.44 11.34
N HIS A 177 -21.96 10.45 11.04
CA HIS A 177 -21.50 11.65 10.35
C HIS A 177 -20.64 12.56 11.23
N LYS A 178 -20.93 12.64 12.53
CA LYS A 178 -20.27 13.56 13.45
C LYS A 178 -18.95 13.03 14.01
N PHE A 179 -18.85 11.73 14.26
CA PHE A 179 -17.71 11.15 14.97
C PHE A 179 -16.97 10.12 14.12
N VAL A 180 -17.69 9.17 13.56
CA VAL A 180 -17.07 8.04 12.86
C VAL A 180 -16.42 8.49 11.55
N LEU A 181 -17.14 9.21 10.69
CA LEU A 181 -16.63 9.66 9.41
C LEU A 181 -15.40 10.60 9.54
N PRO A 182 -15.38 11.59 10.44
CA PRO A 182 -14.18 12.41 10.65
C PRO A 182 -12.99 11.61 11.18
N GLN A 183 -13.19 10.67 12.11
CA GLN A 183 -12.11 9.81 12.60
C GLN A 183 -11.53 8.94 11.48
N LEU A 184 -12.38 8.40 10.60
CA LEU A 184 -11.94 7.65 9.42
C LEU A 184 -11.14 8.51 8.44
N MET A 185 -11.39 9.81 8.38
CA MET A 185 -10.66 10.76 7.54
C MET A 185 -9.37 11.31 8.16
N GLN A 186 -9.21 11.22 9.49
CA GLN A 186 -8.00 11.67 10.21
C GLN A 186 -6.93 10.59 10.32
N VAL A 187 -7.34 9.32 10.34
CA VAL A 187 -6.45 8.15 10.42
C VAL A 187 -5.89 7.77 9.03
N SER A 188 -6.46 8.35 7.97
CA SER A 188 -6.02 8.22 6.58
C SER A 188 -5.01 9.31 6.24
#